data_AF-A0A2M8L9X4-F1
#
_entry.id   AF-A0A2M8L9X4-F1
#
_cell.length_a   1.000
_cell.length_b   1.000
_cell.length_c   1.000
_cell.angle_alpha   90.00
_cell.angle_beta   90.00
_cell.angle_gamma   90.00
#
_symmetry.space_group_name_H-M   'P 1'
#
loop_
_entity.id
_entity.type
_entity.pdbx_description
1 polymer ?
#
loop_
_entity_poly.entity_id
_entity_poly.type
_entity_poly.pdbx_seq_one_letter_code
_entity_poly.pdbx_strand_id
1 'polypeptide(L)'
;MEEKDQIIKGLEAEDRPTSASSNGVSPIRTYKADIAGYVKNKNVSLIDVAAEETKAKRFEAEKTKAGWLKLGVFGAVALVILAAGIIGYYFYNEQFGKKIGNQSQIGGIVRSSIIAADETRDIIVYTGDLSLVKLQKNFLDNLEDSIGEVDVGLTKLVVIKESGEAKQYIKTNEFFSLIGAKTSQIITDYLDGQFEFFILSTFDGEWPILLFKTDAYDYAYSGALKWEKSMSQDLVKIFEDAGMGRGIFKDHVIQNRDTRVLYNEGEEIALIYSFINRKYLVITNGEAPMLEMFKRFASPRYFNE
;
A
#
# COMPACT_ATOMS: atom_id res chain seq x y z
N MET A 1 19.37 -43.11 -86.39
CA MET A 1 18.39 -44.20 -86.18
C MET A 1 17.71 -43.88 -84.86
N GLU A 2 16.43 -43.58 -84.75
CA GLU A 2 15.30 -43.96 -85.59
C GLU A 2 14.40 -42.76 -85.88
N GLU A 3 13.91 -42.78 -87.10
CA GLU A 3 12.89 -41.95 -87.71
C GLU A 3 11.60 -42.79 -87.73
N LYS A 4 10.47 -42.21 -87.28
CA LYS A 4 9.11 -42.67 -87.62
C LYS A 4 8.14 -41.50 -87.65
N ASP A 5 8.24 -40.76 -88.75
CA ASP A 5 7.22 -40.45 -89.74
C ASP A 5 5.70 -40.68 -89.47
N GLN A 6 4.89 -39.84 -90.16
CA GLN A 6 3.45 -39.91 -90.53
C GLN A 6 2.40 -39.21 -89.61
N ILE A 7 1.37 -38.44 -90.05
CA ILE A 7 0.72 -38.15 -91.35
C ILE A 7 -0.24 -36.91 -91.26
N ILE A 8 -0.18 -36.00 -92.25
CA ILE A 8 -1.19 -35.29 -93.12
C ILE A 8 -2.54 -34.69 -92.58
N LYS A 9 -2.77 -33.39 -92.89
CA LYS A 9 -3.93 -32.72 -93.59
C LYS A 9 -3.97 -31.23 -93.19
N GLY A 10 -4.09 -30.18 -94.01
CA GLY A 10 -4.70 -29.94 -95.34
C GLY A 10 -5.84 -28.92 -95.20
N LEU A 11 -5.93 -27.90 -96.08
CA LEU A 11 -6.91 -26.77 -96.22
C LEU A 11 -6.47 -25.43 -95.57
N GLU A 12 -6.47 -24.24 -96.18
CA GLU A 12 -6.92 -23.75 -97.50
C GLU A 12 -6.38 -22.31 -97.78
N ALA A 13 -6.34 -21.97 -99.08
CA ALA A 13 -6.04 -20.74 -99.86
C ALA A 13 -6.13 -19.34 -99.20
N GLU A 14 -5.19 -18.40 -99.40
CA GLU A 14 -4.81 -17.62 -100.62
C GLU A 14 -5.83 -16.53 -101.00
N ASP A 15 -5.45 -15.24 -100.86
CA ASP A 15 -5.54 -14.24 -101.96
C ASP A 15 -4.79 -12.94 -101.63
N ARG A 16 -4.09 -12.36 -102.63
CA ARG A 16 -3.51 -11.00 -102.62
C ARG A 16 -4.55 -10.02 -103.24
N PRO A 17 -4.43 -8.66 -103.17
CA PRO A 17 -3.51 -7.92 -104.05
C PRO A 17 -3.02 -6.53 -103.57
N THR A 18 -2.16 -5.96 -104.42
CA THR A 18 -1.40 -4.69 -104.52
C THR A 18 -2.15 -3.34 -104.52
N SER A 19 -1.50 -2.21 -104.11
CA SER A 19 -1.16 -1.02 -104.97
C SER A 19 -0.84 0.34 -104.26
N ALA A 20 0.33 0.94 -104.58
CA ALA A 20 0.69 2.33 -105.01
C ALA A 20 0.53 3.67 -104.20
N SER A 21 1.65 4.46 -104.20
CA SER A 21 1.85 5.96 -104.32
C SER A 21 1.56 6.89 -103.10
N SER A 22 2.28 7.98 -102.71
CA SER A 22 3.12 9.02 -103.37
C SER A 22 4.00 9.85 -102.36
N ASN A 23 4.98 10.64 -102.85
CA ASN A 23 5.97 11.49 -102.13
C ASN A 23 5.42 12.83 -101.55
N GLY A 24 6.05 13.41 -100.51
CA GLY A 24 6.00 14.86 -100.20
C GLY A 24 6.42 15.31 -98.77
N VAL A 25 7.37 16.24 -98.66
CA VAL A 25 7.93 16.79 -97.39
C VAL A 25 6.91 17.65 -96.62
N SER A 26 6.89 17.55 -95.28
CA SER A 26 5.90 18.17 -94.37
C SER A 26 6.21 19.66 -94.02
N PRO A 27 5.19 20.54 -93.91
CA PRO A 27 5.38 21.94 -93.52
C PRO A 27 5.58 22.10 -92.00
N ILE A 28 6.44 23.04 -91.59
CA ILE A 28 6.75 23.31 -90.18
C ILE A 28 5.60 24.07 -89.51
N ARG A 29 5.07 23.52 -88.42
CA ARG A 29 4.08 24.17 -87.55
C ARG A 29 4.74 25.21 -86.64
N THR A 30 4.12 26.38 -86.49
CA THR A 30 4.55 27.40 -85.53
C THR A 30 3.48 27.65 -84.50
N TYR A 31 3.91 27.84 -83.25
CA TYR A 31 3.03 28.06 -82.10
C TYR A 31 2.08 29.25 -82.30
N LYS A 32 2.53 30.27 -83.05
CA LYS A 32 1.73 31.46 -83.39
C LYS A 32 0.57 31.14 -84.35
N ALA A 33 0.76 30.21 -85.28
CA ALA A 33 -0.28 29.77 -86.21
C ALA A 33 -1.33 28.88 -85.51
N ASP A 34 -0.90 28.02 -84.58
CA ASP A 34 -1.79 27.16 -83.81
C ASP A 34 -2.69 27.96 -82.85
N ILE A 35 -2.15 29.01 -82.21
CA ILE A 35 -2.95 29.90 -81.36
C ILE A 35 -3.95 30.71 -82.20
N ALA A 36 -3.55 31.21 -83.37
CA ALA A 36 -4.43 31.97 -84.27
C ALA A 36 -5.59 31.11 -84.81
N GLY A 37 -5.34 29.84 -85.13
CA GLY A 37 -6.37 28.89 -85.53
C GLY A 37 -7.34 28.56 -84.39
N TYR A 38 -6.82 28.43 -83.16
CA TYR A 38 -7.62 28.08 -81.99
C TYR A 38 -8.56 29.22 -81.54
N VAL A 39 -8.12 30.48 -81.63
CA VAL A 39 -8.96 31.66 -81.32
C VAL A 39 -10.06 31.84 -82.37
N LYS A 40 -9.77 31.57 -83.65
CA LYS A 40 -10.74 31.74 -84.76
C LYS A 40 -11.83 30.66 -84.80
N ASN A 41 -11.51 29.41 -84.44
CA ASN A 41 -12.47 28.29 -84.49
C ASN A 41 -13.32 28.10 -83.22
N LYS A 42 -12.95 28.70 -82.07
CA LYS A 42 -13.67 28.52 -80.79
C LYS A 42 -14.42 29.73 -80.26
N ASN A 43 -14.49 30.86 -80.99
CA ASN A 43 -15.23 32.06 -80.55
C ASN A 43 -14.85 32.51 -79.12
N VAL A 44 -13.57 32.41 -78.75
CA VAL A 44 -13.13 32.81 -77.41
C VAL A 44 -12.93 34.32 -77.38
N SER A 45 -13.72 35.02 -76.55
CA SER A 45 -13.67 36.48 -76.45
C SER A 45 -12.45 36.94 -75.66
N LEU A 46 -11.86 38.09 -76.02
CA LEU A 46 -10.79 38.74 -75.24
C LEU A 46 -11.22 39.01 -73.78
N ILE A 47 -12.53 39.13 -73.55
CA ILE A 47 -13.15 39.30 -72.23
C ILE A 47 -13.08 38.00 -71.41
N ASP A 48 -13.20 36.84 -72.06
CA ASP A 48 -13.10 35.53 -71.38
C ASP A 48 -11.66 35.25 -70.96
N VAL A 49 -10.68 35.64 -71.79
CA VAL A 49 -9.26 35.51 -71.45
C VAL A 49 -8.88 36.41 -70.26
N ALA A 50 -9.40 37.64 -70.23
CA ALA A 50 -9.20 38.55 -69.10
C ALA A 50 -9.93 38.07 -67.82
N ALA A 51 -11.09 37.42 -67.96
CA ALA A 51 -11.82 36.80 -66.86
C ALA A 51 -11.10 35.56 -66.30
N GLU A 52 -10.42 34.79 -67.15
CA GLU A 52 -9.61 33.64 -66.74
C GLU A 52 -8.32 34.07 -66.02
N GLU A 53 -7.66 35.16 -66.47
CA GLU A 53 -6.49 35.74 -65.78
C GLU A 53 -6.83 36.32 -64.41
N THR A 54 -8.01 36.94 -64.27
CA THR A 54 -8.48 37.47 -62.97
C THR A 54 -8.95 36.35 -62.03
N LYS A 55 -9.50 35.25 -62.56
CA LYS A 55 -9.75 34.03 -61.77
C LYS A 55 -8.45 33.37 -61.31
N ALA A 56 -7.45 33.22 -62.18
CA ALA A 56 -6.16 32.65 -61.82
C ALA A 56 -5.46 33.42 -60.69
N LYS A 57 -5.47 34.77 -60.75
CA LYS A 57 -4.94 35.64 -59.70
C LYS A 57 -5.73 35.60 -58.39
N ARG A 58 -7.06 35.39 -58.45
CA ARG A 58 -7.89 35.17 -57.24
C ARG A 58 -7.61 33.80 -56.60
N PHE A 59 -7.43 32.74 -57.38
CA PHE A 59 -7.10 31.41 -56.87
C PHE A 59 -5.70 31.32 -56.22
N GLU A 60 -4.72 32.11 -56.69
CA GLU A 60 -3.40 32.21 -56.04
C GLU A 60 -3.43 33.01 -54.72
N ALA A 61 -4.21 34.09 -54.66
CA ALA A 61 -4.38 34.90 -53.44
C ALA A 61 -5.21 34.19 -52.35
N GLU A 62 -6.10 33.26 -52.72
CA GLU A 62 -6.94 32.51 -51.77
C GLU A 62 -6.20 31.30 -51.16
N LYS A 63 -5.30 30.66 -51.91
CA LYS A 63 -4.49 29.52 -51.40
C LYS A 63 -3.47 29.92 -50.34
N THR A 64 -2.92 31.13 -50.41
CA THR A 64 -1.94 31.63 -49.42
C THR A 64 -2.60 32.04 -48.10
N LYS A 65 -3.82 32.59 -48.12
CA LYS A 65 -4.58 32.90 -46.89
C LYS A 65 -5.27 31.70 -46.23
N ALA A 66 -5.57 30.63 -46.97
CA ALA A 66 -6.23 29.45 -46.39
C ALA A 66 -5.26 28.51 -45.63
N GLY A 67 -3.97 28.49 -46.00
CA GLY A 67 -2.96 27.62 -45.36
C GLY A 67 -2.54 28.07 -43.96
N TRP A 68 -2.25 29.37 -43.78
CA TRP A 68 -1.81 29.92 -42.49
C TRP A 68 -2.95 29.94 -41.45
N LEU A 69 -4.21 30.12 -41.87
CA LEU A 69 -5.37 30.04 -40.96
C LEU A 69 -5.56 28.61 -40.42
N LYS A 70 -5.36 27.58 -41.26
CA LYS A 70 -5.44 26.17 -40.84
C LYS A 70 -4.27 25.77 -39.95
N LEU A 71 -3.04 26.24 -40.23
CA LEU A 71 -1.90 26.05 -39.33
C LEU A 71 -2.08 26.79 -37.99
N GLY A 72 -2.64 28.00 -38.00
CA GLY A 72 -2.92 28.77 -36.78
C GLY A 72 -3.96 28.11 -35.89
N VAL A 73 -5.03 27.56 -36.48
CA VAL A 73 -6.06 26.82 -35.73
C VAL A 73 -5.51 25.51 -35.16
N PHE A 74 -4.72 24.75 -35.93
CA PHE A 74 -4.07 23.53 -35.42
C PHE A 74 -3.07 23.84 -34.29
N GLY A 75 -2.28 24.92 -34.43
CA GLY A 75 -1.36 25.38 -33.39
C GLY A 75 -2.08 25.82 -32.11
N ALA A 76 -3.20 26.54 -32.25
CA ALA A 76 -4.02 26.97 -31.12
C ALA A 76 -4.65 25.78 -30.37
N VAL A 77 -5.17 24.78 -31.09
CA VAL A 77 -5.73 23.57 -30.49
C VAL A 77 -4.65 22.76 -29.77
N ALA A 78 -3.46 22.61 -30.36
CA ALA A 78 -2.34 21.93 -29.72
C ALA A 78 -1.89 22.63 -28.43
N LEU A 79 -1.87 23.97 -28.40
CA LEU A 79 -1.55 24.74 -27.21
C LEU A 79 -2.60 24.60 -26.11
N VAL A 80 -3.89 24.53 -26.46
CA VAL A 80 -4.96 24.30 -25.49
C VAL A 80 -4.86 22.89 -24.89
N ILE A 81 -4.54 21.88 -25.70
CA ILE A 81 -4.33 20.50 -25.22
C ILE A 81 -3.11 20.42 -24.30
N LEU A 82 -2.01 21.10 -24.64
CA LEU A 82 -0.81 21.17 -23.79
C LEU A 82 -1.10 21.90 -22.48
N ALA A 83 -1.82 23.02 -22.52
CA ALA A 83 -2.21 23.75 -21.32
C ALA A 83 -3.13 22.91 -20.42
N ALA A 84 -4.11 22.22 -21.00
CA ALA A 84 -4.98 21.29 -20.28
C ALA A 84 -4.20 20.10 -19.71
N GLY A 85 -3.19 19.59 -20.42
CA GLY A 85 -2.30 18.54 -19.94
C GLY A 85 -1.42 18.99 -18.76
N ILE A 86 -0.90 20.22 -18.79
CA ILE A 86 -0.11 20.80 -17.68
C ILE A 86 -1.00 21.04 -16.46
N ILE A 87 -2.19 21.62 -16.66
CA ILE A 87 -3.16 21.83 -15.57
C ILE A 87 -3.63 20.47 -15.01
N GLY A 88 -3.95 19.52 -15.88
CA GLY A 88 -4.32 18.16 -15.49
C GLY A 88 -3.22 17.44 -14.73
N TYR A 89 -1.95 17.58 -15.15
CA TYR A 89 -0.79 17.06 -14.44
C TYR A 89 -0.61 17.73 -13.08
N TYR A 90 -0.80 19.05 -12.99
CA TYR A 90 -0.71 19.79 -11.73
C TYR A 90 -1.81 19.35 -10.74
N PHE A 91 -3.06 19.28 -11.19
CA PHE A 91 -4.18 18.77 -10.38
C PHE A 91 -4.03 17.29 -10.02
N TYR A 92 -3.49 16.47 -10.93
CA TYR A 92 -3.15 15.08 -10.65
C TYR A 92 -2.06 15.00 -9.58
N ASN A 93 -1.03 15.85 -9.62
CA ASN A 93 0.00 15.87 -8.58
C ASN A 93 -0.50 16.43 -7.25
N GLU A 94 -1.46 17.35 -7.27
CA GLU A 94 -2.05 17.95 -6.06
C GLU A 94 -3.07 17.02 -5.40
N GLN A 95 -3.83 16.22 -6.17
CA GLN A 95 -4.77 15.22 -5.65
C GLN A 95 -4.17 13.81 -5.45
N PHE A 96 -3.18 13.41 -6.26
CA PHE A 96 -2.60 12.06 -6.28
C PHE A 96 -1.07 12.01 -6.16
N GLY A 97 -0.37 13.13 -6.36
CA GLY A 97 1.11 13.20 -6.37
C GLY A 97 1.78 13.20 -5.00
N LYS A 98 1.02 13.05 -3.91
CA LYS A 98 1.52 12.81 -2.55
C LYS A 98 1.28 11.39 -2.06
N LYS A 99 1.47 10.35 -2.87
CA LYS A 99 1.60 8.95 -2.38
C LYS A 99 2.52 8.08 -3.25
N ILE A 100 3.81 8.41 -3.26
CA ILE A 100 4.87 7.39 -3.27
C ILE A 100 5.91 7.79 -2.21
N GLY A 101 5.45 8.16 -1.02
CA GLY A 101 6.14 7.67 0.16
C GLY A 101 5.75 6.21 0.28
N ASN A 102 6.66 5.33 0.67
CA ASN A 102 6.26 4.02 1.16
C ASN A 102 5.16 4.27 2.19
N GLN A 103 3.91 4.05 1.78
CA GLN A 103 2.90 3.63 2.72
C GLN A 103 3.53 2.36 3.26
N SER A 104 4.14 2.46 4.44
CA SER A 104 4.18 1.31 5.32
C SER A 104 2.70 1.08 5.57
N GLN A 105 2.09 0.35 4.64
CA GLN A 105 0.86 -0.33 4.88
C GLN A 105 1.08 -0.95 6.25
N ILE A 106 0.06 -0.87 7.09
CA ILE A 106 -0.14 -1.96 8.01
C ILE A 106 -0.17 -3.18 7.07
N GLY A 107 1.00 -3.78 6.82
CA GLY A 107 1.08 -5.09 6.24
C GLY A 107 0.17 -5.85 7.15
N GLY A 108 -0.96 -6.32 6.59
CA GLY A 108 -2.03 -6.95 7.33
C GLY A 108 -1.51 -8.20 7.99
N ILE A 109 -0.74 -8.03 9.07
CA ILE A 109 -0.61 -9.00 10.11
C ILE A 109 -1.94 -8.85 10.82
N VAL A 110 -2.95 -9.55 10.31
CA VAL A 110 -4.10 -9.92 11.13
C VAL A 110 -3.48 -10.66 12.30
N ARG A 111 -3.25 -9.94 13.39
CA ARG A 111 -2.64 -10.50 14.58
C ARG A 111 -3.69 -11.40 15.20
N SER A 112 -3.50 -12.70 15.10
CA SER A 112 -4.36 -13.65 15.80
C SER A 112 -4.22 -13.37 17.30
N SER A 113 -5.29 -12.87 17.91
CA SER A 113 -5.34 -12.70 19.36
C SER A 113 -5.14 -14.07 20.01
N ILE A 114 -4.25 -14.16 21.01
CA ILE A 114 -4.09 -15.38 21.81
C ILE A 114 -5.39 -15.62 22.55
N ILE A 115 -5.99 -14.57 23.11
CA ILE A 115 -7.27 -14.65 23.82
C ILE A 115 -8.27 -13.68 23.19
N ALA A 116 -9.53 -14.12 23.02
CA ALA A 116 -10.61 -13.22 22.61
C ALA A 116 -10.85 -12.18 23.70
N ALA A 117 -10.98 -10.92 23.34
CA ALA A 117 -11.37 -9.83 24.23
C ALA A 117 -12.76 -9.33 23.85
N ASP A 118 -13.42 -8.68 24.80
CA ASP A 118 -14.78 -8.14 24.63
C ASP A 118 -14.70 -6.82 23.85
N GLU A 119 -13.65 -6.02 24.11
CA GLU A 119 -13.31 -4.80 23.38
C GLU A 119 -11.83 -4.80 22.96
N THR A 120 -11.47 -4.00 21.95
CA THR A 120 -10.08 -3.74 21.57
C THR A 120 -9.87 -2.25 21.37
N ARG A 121 -8.88 -1.69 22.06
CA ARG A 121 -8.48 -0.28 21.97
C ARG A 121 -7.01 -0.18 21.56
N ASP A 122 -6.71 0.82 20.73
CA ASP A 122 -5.35 1.06 20.24
C ASP A 122 -4.65 2.12 21.07
N ILE A 123 -3.44 1.82 21.55
CA ILE A 123 -2.55 2.79 22.19
C ILE A 123 -1.50 3.20 21.17
N ILE A 124 -1.59 4.43 20.69
CA ILE A 124 -0.66 4.97 19.70
C ILE A 124 0.56 5.57 20.41
N VAL A 125 1.75 5.14 20.04
CA VAL A 125 3.02 5.69 20.51
C VAL A 125 3.69 6.42 19.35
N TYR A 126 3.78 7.74 19.44
CA TYR A 126 4.34 8.54 18.36
C TYR A 126 5.87 8.49 18.39
N THR A 127 6.49 7.68 17.54
CA THR A 127 7.94 7.46 17.48
C THR A 127 8.64 8.44 16.54
N GLY A 128 8.28 9.73 16.59
CA GLY A 128 9.01 10.79 15.88
C GLY A 128 10.44 10.97 16.42
N ASP A 129 11.04 12.15 16.22
CA ASP A 129 12.36 12.50 16.78
C ASP A 129 12.27 12.82 18.30
N LEU A 130 11.59 11.94 19.02
CA LEU A 130 11.35 12.04 20.45
C LEU A 130 12.41 11.23 21.20
N SER A 131 12.96 11.82 22.26
CA SER A 131 13.80 11.08 23.19
C SER A 131 13.01 9.95 23.86
N LEU A 132 13.71 8.90 24.29
CA LEU A 132 13.08 7.76 25.00
C LEU A 132 12.16 8.25 26.12
N VAL A 133 12.58 9.23 26.93
CA VAL A 133 11.77 9.80 28.02
C VAL A 133 10.43 10.36 27.53
N LYS A 134 10.40 11.04 26.38
CA LYS A 134 9.17 11.57 25.79
C LYS A 134 8.28 10.46 25.25
N LEU A 135 8.86 9.40 24.69
CA LEU A 135 8.11 8.21 24.25
C LEU A 135 7.45 7.51 25.42
N GLN A 136 8.18 7.31 26.52
CA GLN A 136 7.63 6.71 27.73
C GLN A 136 6.46 7.55 28.27
N LYS A 137 6.63 8.88 28.35
CA LYS A 137 5.55 9.76 28.78
C LYS A 137 4.34 9.69 27.87
N ASN A 138 4.52 9.76 26.55
CA ASN A 138 3.42 9.65 25.59
C ASN A 138 2.67 8.32 25.70
N PHE A 139 3.39 7.21 25.91
CA PHE A 139 2.76 5.91 26.13
C PHE A 139 1.90 5.90 27.39
N LEU A 140 2.41 6.43 28.51
CA LEU A 140 1.67 6.45 29.79
C LEU A 140 0.44 7.37 29.72
N ASP A 141 0.58 8.57 29.15
CA ASP A 141 -0.52 9.51 28.98
C ASP A 141 -1.64 8.87 28.12
N ASN A 142 -1.29 8.21 27.01
CA ASN A 142 -2.26 7.52 26.16
C ASN A 142 -2.84 6.23 26.77
N LEU A 143 -2.09 5.57 27.66
CA LEU A 143 -2.56 4.41 28.41
C LEU A 143 -3.66 4.82 29.38
N GLU A 144 -3.45 5.89 30.14
CA GLU A 144 -4.43 6.45 31.08
C GLU A 144 -5.73 6.83 30.35
N ASP A 145 -5.62 7.53 29.20
CA ASP A 145 -6.78 7.89 28.38
C ASP A 145 -7.54 6.66 27.83
N SER A 146 -6.82 5.57 27.55
CA SER A 146 -7.41 4.34 26.99
C SER A 146 -8.13 3.48 28.03
N ILE A 147 -7.85 3.71 29.31
CA ILE A 147 -8.43 3.01 30.46
C ILE A 147 -9.74 3.69 30.94
N GLY A 148 -10.14 4.84 30.39
CA GLY A 148 -11.39 5.54 30.77
C GLY A 148 -12.71 4.81 30.42
N GLU A 149 -13.80 5.18 31.14
CA GLU A 149 -15.19 4.64 31.07
C GLU A 149 -15.29 3.28 30.36
N VAL A 150 -14.83 2.22 31.05
CA VAL A 150 -14.86 0.86 30.51
C VAL A 150 -16.13 0.14 30.95
N ASP A 151 -16.86 -0.45 30.00
CA ASP A 151 -17.91 -1.41 30.28
C ASP A 151 -17.31 -2.64 30.98
N VAL A 152 -18.01 -3.24 31.94
CA VAL A 152 -17.54 -4.45 32.64
C VAL A 152 -17.17 -5.54 31.64
N GLY A 153 -15.91 -5.97 31.62
CA GLY A 153 -15.40 -6.90 30.62
C GLY A 153 -13.88 -6.93 30.50
N LEU A 154 -13.38 -7.69 29.53
CA LEU A 154 -11.97 -7.78 29.18
C LEU A 154 -11.68 -6.93 27.94
N THR A 155 -10.90 -5.87 28.12
CA THR A 155 -10.48 -4.96 27.04
C THR A 155 -9.04 -5.26 26.65
N LYS A 156 -8.79 -5.48 25.35
CA LYS A 156 -7.43 -5.63 24.81
C LYS A 156 -6.86 -4.27 24.45
N LEU A 157 -5.66 -3.98 24.95
CA LEU A 157 -4.87 -2.81 24.61
C LEU A 157 -3.81 -3.19 23.58
N VAL A 158 -3.92 -2.65 22.38
CA VAL A 158 -3.02 -2.90 21.26
C VAL A 158 -2.05 -1.75 21.13
N VAL A 159 -0.80 -1.97 21.52
CA VAL A 159 0.23 -0.92 21.47
C VAL A 159 0.84 -0.85 20.06
N ILE A 160 0.68 0.31 19.42
CA ILE A 160 1.09 0.58 18.04
C ILE A 160 2.08 1.74 18.05
N LYS A 161 3.24 1.56 17.43
CA LYS A 161 4.14 2.69 17.14
C LYS A 161 3.79 3.33 15.80
N GLU A 162 3.78 4.65 15.79
CA GLU A 162 3.47 5.46 14.63
C GLU A 162 4.63 6.43 14.32
N SER A 163 5.19 6.31 13.11
CA SER A 163 6.25 7.19 12.60
C SER A 163 5.85 7.73 11.23
N GLY A 164 5.32 8.96 11.19
CA GLY A 164 4.73 9.51 9.98
C GLY A 164 3.51 8.70 9.53
N GLU A 165 3.52 8.15 8.32
CA GLU A 165 2.44 7.27 7.82
C GLU A 165 2.63 5.79 8.22
N ALA A 166 3.75 5.42 8.84
CA ALA A 166 4.05 4.04 9.17
C ALA A 166 3.51 3.64 10.54
N LYS A 167 2.63 2.62 10.57
CA LYS A 167 2.12 2.00 11.80
C LYS A 167 2.65 0.58 11.95
N GLN A 168 3.17 0.25 13.11
CA GLN A 168 3.69 -1.09 13.43
C GLN A 168 3.30 -1.51 14.84
N TYR A 169 3.08 -2.80 15.07
CA TYR A 169 2.90 -3.32 16.42
C TYR A 169 4.21 -3.24 17.20
N ILE A 170 4.08 -2.87 18.47
CA ILE A 170 5.20 -2.89 19.42
C ILE A 170 5.51 -4.33 19.79
N LYS A 171 6.80 -4.68 19.74
CA LYS A 171 7.29 -5.99 20.15
C LYS A 171 7.57 -6.03 21.65
N THR A 172 7.66 -7.23 22.23
CA THR A 172 7.95 -7.46 23.66
C THR A 172 9.14 -6.65 24.19
N ASN A 173 10.28 -6.66 23.49
CA ASN A 173 11.47 -5.91 23.92
C ASN A 173 11.31 -4.39 23.83
N GLU A 174 10.56 -3.92 22.83
CA GLU A 174 10.23 -2.50 22.67
C GLU A 174 9.27 -2.06 23.78
N PHE A 175 8.30 -2.90 24.15
CA PHE A 175 7.40 -2.67 25.27
C PHE A 175 8.15 -2.56 26.60
N PHE A 176 9.06 -3.48 26.90
CA PHE A 176 9.91 -3.38 28.10
C PHE A 176 10.70 -2.07 28.13
N SER A 177 11.21 -1.62 26.98
CA SER A 177 11.90 -0.34 26.86
C SER A 177 10.98 0.87 27.10
N LEU A 178 9.71 0.79 26.68
CA LEU A 178 8.70 1.84 26.91
C LEU A 178 8.31 1.96 28.38
N ILE A 179 8.15 0.84 29.08
CA ILE A 179 7.88 0.90 30.53
C ILE A 179 9.17 1.16 31.32
N GLY A 180 10.33 1.11 30.69
CA GLY A 180 11.64 1.32 31.32
C GLY A 180 12.08 0.15 32.19
N ALA A 181 11.56 -1.04 31.90
CA ALA A 181 11.93 -2.29 32.57
C ALA A 181 13.38 -2.66 32.21
N LYS A 182 14.16 -3.00 33.23
CA LYS A 182 15.53 -3.51 33.11
C LYS A 182 15.51 -5.03 33.30
N THR A 183 14.73 -5.70 32.46
CA THR A 183 14.58 -7.14 32.51
C THR A 183 15.89 -7.86 32.18
N SER A 184 16.07 -9.06 32.73
CA SER A 184 17.21 -9.91 32.39
C SER A 184 17.14 -10.32 30.92
N GLN A 185 18.29 -10.35 30.23
CA GLN A 185 18.37 -10.83 28.84
C GLN A 185 17.76 -12.24 28.68
N ILE A 186 17.86 -13.07 29.72
CA ILE A 186 17.37 -14.45 29.70
C ILE A 186 15.84 -14.56 29.66
N ILE A 187 15.07 -13.55 30.08
CA ILE A 187 13.61 -13.60 29.93
C ILE A 187 13.22 -13.05 28.56
N THR A 188 13.85 -11.95 28.12
CA THR A 188 13.55 -11.31 26.83
C THR A 188 13.90 -12.18 25.62
N ASP A 189 14.90 -13.06 25.74
CA ASP A 189 15.34 -13.93 24.64
C ASP A 189 14.40 -15.13 24.42
N TYR A 190 13.59 -15.49 25.42
CA TYR A 190 12.74 -16.69 25.39
C TYR A 190 11.24 -16.38 25.52
N LEU A 191 10.88 -15.09 25.48
CA LEU A 191 9.52 -14.65 25.24
C LEU A 191 9.35 -14.36 23.75
N ASP A 192 8.22 -14.79 23.22
CA ASP A 192 7.79 -14.48 21.86
C ASP A 192 7.85 -12.96 21.65
N GLY A 193 8.22 -12.53 20.44
CA GLY A 193 8.31 -11.12 20.10
C GLY A 193 6.98 -10.37 20.21
N GLN A 194 5.87 -11.08 20.40
CA GLN A 194 4.53 -10.57 20.58
C GLN A 194 4.02 -10.76 22.03
N PHE A 195 3.39 -9.72 22.58
CA PHE A 195 2.73 -9.74 23.90
C PHE A 195 1.31 -9.20 23.80
N GLU A 196 0.40 -9.71 24.63
CA GLU A 196 -0.94 -9.16 24.76
C GLU A 196 -1.08 -8.42 26.08
N PHE A 197 -1.74 -7.27 26.03
CA PHE A 197 -2.01 -6.44 27.18
C PHE A 197 -3.52 -6.28 27.28
N PHE A 198 -4.07 -6.59 28.44
CA PHE A 198 -5.48 -6.45 28.73
C PHE A 198 -5.72 -5.64 29.99
N ILE A 199 -6.92 -5.08 30.08
CA ILE A 199 -7.51 -4.57 31.30
C ILE A 199 -8.77 -5.39 31.55
N LEU A 200 -8.88 -5.97 32.74
CA LEU A 200 -10.13 -6.52 33.22
C LEU A 200 -10.83 -5.41 34.03
N SER A 201 -11.96 -4.92 33.55
CA SER A 201 -12.78 -3.95 34.27
C SER A 201 -13.94 -4.66 34.95
N THR A 202 -14.03 -4.54 36.26
CA THR A 202 -15.12 -5.05 37.10
C THR A 202 -15.78 -3.90 37.85
N PHE A 203 -16.85 -4.18 38.60
CA PHE A 203 -17.45 -3.20 39.50
C PHE A 203 -16.50 -2.75 40.63
N ASP A 204 -15.48 -3.56 40.93
CA ASP A 204 -14.55 -3.33 42.03
C ASP A 204 -13.26 -2.61 41.60
N GLY A 205 -13.04 -2.48 40.28
CA GLY A 205 -11.88 -1.78 39.74
C GLY A 205 -11.36 -2.38 38.44
N GLU A 206 -10.18 -1.92 38.05
CA GLU A 206 -9.55 -2.25 36.79
C GLU A 206 -8.20 -2.91 37.03
N TRP A 207 -7.99 -4.01 36.33
CA TRP A 207 -6.89 -4.91 36.62
C TRP A 207 -6.07 -5.17 35.37
N PRO A 208 -4.86 -4.61 35.28
CA PRO A 208 -3.95 -4.87 34.17
C PRO A 208 -3.57 -6.36 34.09
N ILE A 209 -3.40 -6.87 32.88
CA ILE A 209 -2.96 -8.24 32.60
C ILE A 209 -1.97 -8.22 31.45
N LEU A 210 -0.75 -8.68 31.71
CA LEU A 210 0.24 -8.93 30.66
C LEU A 210 0.29 -10.43 30.35
N LEU A 211 0.22 -10.76 29.07
CA LEU A 211 0.27 -12.11 28.55
C LEU A 211 1.41 -12.21 27.53
N PHE A 212 2.36 -13.09 27.82
CA PHE A 212 3.47 -13.40 26.93
C PHE A 212 3.42 -14.86 26.54
N LYS A 213 3.70 -15.15 25.26
CA LYS A 213 3.97 -16.52 24.83
C LYS A 213 5.45 -16.83 25.06
N THR A 214 5.76 -18.06 25.44
CA THR A 214 7.12 -18.53 25.69
C THR A 214 7.61 -19.36 24.50
N ASP A 215 8.83 -19.11 24.04
CA ASP A 215 9.46 -19.90 22.97
C ASP A 215 10.11 -21.17 23.52
N ALA A 216 10.64 -21.12 24.75
CA ALA A 216 11.15 -22.29 25.46
C ALA A 216 10.86 -22.19 26.96
N TYR A 217 9.97 -23.06 27.44
CA TYR A 217 9.44 -23.02 28.81
C TYR A 217 10.52 -23.01 29.89
N ASP A 218 11.47 -23.95 29.86
CA ASP A 218 12.45 -24.11 30.95
C ASP A 218 13.32 -22.86 31.13
N TYR A 219 13.67 -22.21 30.01
CA TYR A 219 14.44 -20.97 30.01
C TYR A 219 13.59 -19.77 30.45
N ALA A 220 12.35 -19.66 29.96
CA ALA A 220 11.43 -18.60 30.35
C ALA A 220 11.09 -18.69 31.86
N TYR A 221 10.85 -19.89 32.38
CA TYR A 221 10.59 -20.13 33.80
C TYR A 221 11.81 -19.77 34.66
N SER A 222 13.00 -20.27 34.30
CA SER A 222 14.25 -19.91 34.98
C SER A 222 14.55 -18.42 34.90
N GLY A 223 14.16 -17.78 33.80
CA GLY A 223 14.27 -16.33 33.60
C GLY A 223 13.31 -15.54 34.48
N ALA A 224 12.07 -15.99 34.61
CA ALA A 224 11.08 -15.38 35.49
C ALA A 224 11.55 -15.41 36.95
N LEU A 225 12.05 -16.56 37.43
CA LEU A 225 12.61 -16.68 38.78
C LEU A 225 13.80 -15.73 39.03
N LYS A 226 14.64 -15.50 38.01
CA LYS A 226 15.71 -14.50 38.11
C LYS A 226 15.16 -13.07 38.10
N TRP A 227 14.11 -12.83 37.31
CA TRP A 227 13.46 -11.54 37.16
C TRP A 227 12.70 -11.10 38.41
N GLU A 228 12.18 -12.03 39.23
CA GLU A 228 11.49 -11.74 40.50
C GLU A 228 12.19 -10.68 41.38
N LYS A 229 13.53 -10.60 41.32
CA LYS A 229 14.33 -9.62 42.08
C LYS A 229 14.11 -8.16 41.68
N SER A 230 13.76 -7.91 40.42
CA SER A 230 13.53 -6.56 39.87
C SER A 230 12.14 -6.39 39.26
N MET A 231 11.36 -7.47 39.13
CA MET A 231 10.06 -7.50 38.45
C MET A 231 9.09 -6.44 38.96
N SER A 232 9.04 -6.21 40.28
CA SER A 232 8.19 -5.16 40.87
C SER A 232 8.56 -3.76 40.39
N GLN A 233 9.86 -3.44 40.37
CA GLN A 233 10.36 -2.14 39.90
C GLN A 233 10.22 -1.99 38.38
N ASP A 234 10.42 -3.07 37.64
CA ASP A 234 10.33 -3.10 36.19
C ASP A 234 8.90 -2.90 35.69
N LEU A 235 7.91 -3.35 36.46
CA LEU A 235 6.50 -3.34 36.07
C LEU A 235 5.66 -2.28 36.80
N VAL A 236 6.25 -1.46 37.68
CA VAL A 236 5.54 -0.45 38.50
C VAL A 236 4.72 0.55 37.69
N LYS A 237 5.11 0.82 36.44
CA LYS A 237 4.38 1.75 35.57
C LYS A 237 3.11 1.15 34.95
N ILE A 238 2.96 -0.17 35.01
CA ILE A 238 1.79 -0.90 34.53
C ILE A 238 0.93 -1.34 35.73
N PHE A 239 1.57 -1.76 36.81
CA PHE A 239 0.91 -2.18 38.05
C PHE A 239 1.37 -1.26 39.17
N GLU A 240 0.59 -0.23 39.49
CA GLU A 240 0.97 0.78 40.49
C GLU A 240 1.34 0.13 41.84
N ASP A 241 0.57 -0.87 42.26
CA ASP A 241 0.79 -1.63 43.50
C ASP A 241 2.10 -2.43 43.53
N ALA A 242 2.67 -2.75 42.37
CA ALA A 242 3.93 -3.49 42.29
C ALA A 242 5.05 -2.74 43.02
N GLY A 243 5.08 -1.41 42.97
CA GLY A 243 6.07 -0.58 43.67
C GLY A 243 5.97 -0.66 45.19
N MET A 244 4.81 -1.06 45.71
CA MET A 244 4.57 -1.28 47.15
C MET A 244 4.89 -2.71 47.57
N GLY A 245 5.09 -3.63 46.62
CA GLY A 245 5.51 -5.00 46.88
C GLY A 245 6.90 -5.04 47.52
N ARG A 246 6.96 -5.36 48.82
CA ARG A 246 8.22 -5.53 49.56
C ARG A 246 8.42 -7.02 49.83
N GLY A 247 9.59 -7.55 49.46
CA GLY A 247 9.99 -8.91 49.83
C GLY A 247 10.29 -9.80 48.63
N ILE A 248 10.07 -11.11 48.83
CA ILE A 248 10.41 -12.17 47.88
C ILE A 248 9.10 -12.80 47.43
N PHE A 249 9.01 -13.12 46.14
CA PHE A 249 7.90 -13.91 45.61
C PHE A 249 7.79 -15.25 46.34
N LYS A 250 6.56 -15.62 46.70
CA LYS A 250 6.21 -16.86 47.39
C LYS A 250 5.38 -17.75 46.47
N ASP A 251 5.49 -19.06 46.69
CA ASP A 251 4.59 -20.02 46.04
C ASP A 251 3.19 -19.84 46.60
N HIS A 252 2.22 -19.88 45.69
CA HIS A 252 0.80 -19.85 46.00
C HIS A 252 0.05 -20.75 45.01
N VAL A 253 -1.17 -21.16 45.34
CA VAL A 253 -1.96 -22.06 44.50
C VAL A 253 -3.35 -21.48 44.34
N ILE A 254 -3.76 -21.25 43.09
CA ILE A 254 -5.07 -20.75 42.73
C ILE A 254 -5.71 -21.74 41.78
N GLN A 255 -6.91 -22.26 42.12
CA GLN A 255 -7.62 -23.28 41.34
C GLN A 255 -6.73 -24.48 40.92
N ASN A 256 -5.94 -25.01 41.86
CA ASN A 256 -4.99 -26.12 41.62
C ASN A 256 -3.93 -25.82 40.54
N ARG A 257 -3.56 -24.54 40.36
CA ARG A 257 -2.46 -24.11 39.49
C ARG A 257 -1.43 -23.34 40.30
N ASP A 258 -0.17 -23.60 39.99
CA ASP A 258 0.96 -22.94 40.65
C ASP A 258 1.03 -21.47 40.23
N THR A 259 1.13 -20.60 41.22
CA THR A 259 1.32 -19.17 41.04
C THR A 259 2.45 -18.68 41.94
N ARG A 260 3.05 -17.57 41.54
CA ARG A 260 4.10 -16.89 42.30
C ARG A 260 3.59 -15.51 42.64
N VAL A 261 3.54 -15.19 43.93
CA VAL A 261 2.88 -13.99 44.46
C VAL A 261 3.88 -13.13 45.23
N LEU A 262 3.90 -11.84 44.91
CA LEU A 262 4.53 -10.79 45.71
C LEU A 262 3.43 -10.05 46.48
N TYR A 263 3.61 -9.95 47.79
CA TYR A 263 2.69 -9.25 48.68
C TYR A 263 3.22 -7.83 48.99
N ASN A 264 2.30 -6.89 49.19
CA ASN A 264 2.62 -5.58 49.76
C ASN A 264 2.72 -5.65 51.30
N GLU A 265 2.95 -4.51 51.95
CA GLU A 265 3.03 -4.44 53.42
C GLU A 265 1.71 -4.75 54.13
N GLY A 266 0.58 -4.60 53.44
CA GLY A 266 -0.76 -4.91 53.93
C GLY A 266 -1.17 -6.37 53.74
N GLU A 267 -0.25 -7.24 53.31
CA GLU A 267 -0.51 -8.64 52.94
C GLU A 267 -1.47 -8.84 51.75
N GLU A 268 -1.68 -7.80 50.95
CA GLU A 268 -2.44 -7.87 49.71
C GLU A 268 -1.52 -8.21 48.53
N ILE A 269 -2.09 -8.73 47.45
CA ILE A 269 -1.33 -9.10 46.24
C ILE A 269 -0.87 -7.82 45.55
N ALA A 270 0.45 -7.60 45.50
CA ALA A 270 1.05 -6.53 44.70
C ALA A 270 1.27 -6.98 43.26
N LEU A 271 1.74 -8.23 43.09
CA LEU A 271 1.92 -8.89 41.80
C LEU A 271 1.69 -10.38 41.94
N ILE A 272 1.17 -11.00 40.89
CA ILE A 272 1.03 -12.44 40.75
C ILE A 272 1.33 -12.84 39.32
N TYR A 273 2.07 -13.94 39.15
CA TYR A 273 2.26 -14.54 37.84
C TYR A 273 2.08 -16.05 37.85
N SER A 274 1.78 -16.62 36.68
CA SER A 274 1.66 -18.06 36.45
C SER A 274 2.07 -18.43 35.03
N PHE A 275 2.56 -19.65 34.85
CA PHE A 275 2.79 -20.24 33.54
C PHE A 275 1.65 -21.21 33.21
N ILE A 276 0.81 -20.84 32.25
CA ILE A 276 -0.31 -21.64 31.78
C ILE A 276 0.15 -22.54 30.64
N ASN A 277 -0.11 -23.85 30.78
CA ASN A 277 0.23 -24.89 29.80
C ASN A 277 1.71 -24.87 29.36
N ARG A 278 2.61 -24.34 30.21
CA ARG A 278 4.05 -24.15 29.90
C ARG A 278 4.32 -23.29 28.66
N LYS A 279 3.31 -22.55 28.17
CA LYS A 279 3.37 -21.78 26.92
C LYS A 279 3.08 -20.31 27.11
N TYR A 280 2.35 -19.96 28.16
CA TYR A 280 1.88 -18.60 28.38
C TYR A 280 2.29 -18.13 29.78
N LEU A 281 3.07 -17.06 29.84
CA LEU A 281 3.35 -16.33 31.07
C LEU A 281 2.28 -15.26 31.24
N VAL A 282 1.48 -15.36 32.29
CA VAL A 282 0.48 -14.36 32.68
C VAL A 282 0.99 -13.63 33.92
N ILE A 283 0.94 -12.29 33.90
CA ILE A 283 1.30 -11.42 35.02
C ILE A 283 0.15 -10.45 35.27
N THR A 284 -0.28 -10.31 36.52
CA THR A 284 -1.33 -9.36 36.95
C THR A 284 -1.11 -8.94 38.41
N ASN A 285 -1.96 -8.08 38.97
CA ASN A 285 -1.91 -7.59 40.35
C ASN A 285 -3.09 -8.08 41.22
N GLY A 286 -3.80 -9.16 40.82
CA GLY A 286 -4.90 -9.69 41.62
C GLY A 286 -5.27 -11.13 41.31
N GLU A 287 -6.02 -11.76 42.22
CA GLU A 287 -6.54 -13.11 42.00
C GLU A 287 -7.67 -13.12 40.97
N ALA A 288 -8.61 -12.17 41.02
CA ALA A 288 -9.70 -12.05 40.05
C ALA A 288 -9.24 -12.03 38.57
N PRO A 289 -8.30 -11.16 38.16
CA PRO A 289 -7.77 -11.20 36.79
C PRO A 289 -7.04 -12.51 36.46
N MET A 290 -6.33 -13.13 37.40
CA MET A 290 -5.67 -14.42 37.17
C MET A 290 -6.69 -15.54 36.92
N LEU A 291 -7.79 -15.56 37.67
CA LEU A 291 -8.90 -16.51 37.51
C LEU A 291 -9.58 -16.35 36.15
N GLU A 292 -9.79 -15.13 35.70
CA GLU A 292 -10.37 -14.86 34.38
C GLU A 292 -9.47 -15.42 33.26
N MET A 293 -8.15 -15.23 33.38
CA MET A 293 -7.18 -15.81 32.45
C MET A 293 -7.20 -17.34 32.49
N PHE A 294 -7.25 -17.93 33.67
CA PHE A 294 -7.36 -19.39 33.82
C PHE A 294 -8.60 -19.97 33.15
N LYS A 295 -9.74 -19.28 33.27
CA LYS A 295 -11.01 -19.64 32.62
C LYS A 295 -10.92 -19.53 31.10
N ARG A 296 -10.33 -18.47 30.56
CA ARG A 296 -10.18 -18.30 29.10
C ARG A 296 -9.27 -19.37 28.49
N PHE A 297 -8.19 -19.75 29.18
CA PHE A 297 -7.32 -20.85 28.76
C PHE A 297 -7.90 -22.25 28.99
N ALA A 298 -8.93 -22.40 29.82
CA ALA A 298 -9.67 -23.66 29.96
C ALA A 298 -10.59 -23.96 28.77
N SER A 299 -10.63 -23.10 27.75
CA SER A 299 -11.33 -23.37 26.49
C SER A 299 -10.61 -24.46 25.67
N PRO A 300 -11.34 -25.42 25.06
CA PRO A 300 -10.79 -26.48 24.19
C PRO A 300 -9.75 -26.02 23.16
N ARG A 301 -9.86 -24.76 22.72
CA ARG A 301 -8.96 -24.13 21.75
C ARG A 301 -7.49 -24.15 22.18
N TYR A 302 -7.19 -24.10 23.48
CA TYR A 302 -5.82 -23.93 23.99
C TYR A 302 -5.21 -25.19 24.61
N PHE A 303 -5.90 -26.34 24.51
CA PHE A 303 -5.37 -27.62 25.02
C PHE A 303 -4.42 -28.32 24.05
N ASN A 304 -4.49 -27.99 22.75
CA ASN A 304 -3.80 -28.71 21.67
C ASN A 304 -2.69 -27.90 20.97
N GLU A 305 -2.36 -26.71 21.47
CA GLU A 305 -1.30 -25.86 20.91
C GLU A 305 -0.06 -25.79 21.81
#